data_AF-A0A9W7DF03-F1
#
_entry.id   AF-A0A9W7DF03-F1
#
_cell.length_a   1.000
_cell.length_b   1.000
_cell.length_c   1.000
_cell.angle_alpha   90.00
_cell.angle_beta   90.00
_cell.angle_gamma   90.00
#
_symmetry.space_group_name_H-M   'P 1'
#
loop_
_entity.id
_entity.type
_entity.pdbx_description
1 polymer ?
#
loop_
_entity_poly.entity_id
_entity_poly.type
_entity_poly.pdbx_seq_one_letter_code
_entity_poly.pdbx_strand_id
1 'polypeptide(L)' 'MVSPVFSKQPIRWCRYHAYTNPNLFYSGIIALMGPVFLFGVTPLRRKYLYEDLKPLPLSGYPIPKERKNVTGYAD' A
#
# COMPACT_ATOMS: atom_id res chain seq x y z
N MET A 1 10.17 34.03 -17.04
CA MET A 1 9.13 33.30 -17.79
C MET A 1 7.82 33.41 -17.02
N VAL A 2 6.71 33.72 -17.68
CA VAL A 2 5.39 33.72 -17.02
C VAL A 2 4.98 32.27 -16.74
N SER A 3 4.57 31.96 -15.51
CA SER A 3 4.08 30.63 -15.17
C SER A 3 2.79 30.33 -15.95
N PRO A 4 2.72 29.21 -16.71
CA PRO A 4 1.50 28.81 -17.39
C PRO A 4 0.35 28.58 -16.39
N VAL A 5 -0.90 28.70 -16.84
CA VAL A 5 -2.08 28.42 -16.00
C VAL A 5 -2.53 26.98 -16.23
N PHE A 6 -2.69 26.21 -15.15
CA PHE A 6 -3.07 24.79 -15.20
C PHE A 6 -4.34 24.55 -16.04
N SER A 7 -5.42 25.29 -15.78
CA SER A 7 -6.72 25.10 -16.44
C SER A 7 -6.72 25.36 -17.95
N LYS A 8 -5.73 26.09 -18.48
CA LYS A 8 -5.64 26.42 -19.90
C LYS A 8 -4.63 25.54 -20.64
N GLN A 9 -3.52 25.17 -20.00
CA GLN A 9 -2.41 24.45 -20.63
C GLN A 9 -1.79 23.43 -19.67
N PRO A 10 -2.50 22.35 -19.30
CA PRO A 10 -2.06 21.43 -18.25
C PRO A 10 -0.74 20.73 -18.58
N ILE A 11 -0.53 20.32 -19.84
CA ILE A 11 0.71 19.65 -20.28
C ILE A 11 1.91 20.61 -20.18
N ARG A 12 1.73 21.86 -20.62
CA ARG A 12 2.77 22.89 -20.53
C ARG A 12 3.06 23.27 -19.07
N TRP A 13 2.03 23.28 -18.23
CA TRP A 13 2.15 23.52 -16.79
C TRP A 13 3.00 22.44 -16.11
N CYS A 14 2.68 21.16 -16.32
CA CYS A 14 3.47 20.06 -15.78
C CYS A 14 4.93 20.14 -16.23
N ARG A 15 5.18 20.37 -17.53
CA ARG A 15 6.53 20.51 -18.06
C ARG A 15 7.28 21.70 -17.44
N TYR A 16 6.62 22.84 -17.28
CA TYR A 16 7.22 24.03 -16.66
C TYR A 16 7.62 23.76 -15.21
N HIS A 17 6.73 23.17 -14.41
CA HIS A 17 7.00 22.87 -13.01
C HIS A 17 8.04 21.76 -12.82
N ALA A 18 8.12 20.80 -13.75
CA ALA A 18 9.18 19.79 -13.75
C ALA A 18 10.58 20.40 -13.89
N TYR A 19 10.75 21.43 -14.74
CA TYR A 19 12.06 22.08 -14.95
C TYR A 19 12.36 23.21 -13.97
N THR A 20 11.36 24.00 -13.56
CA THR A 20 11.58 25.19 -12.72
C THR A 20 11.66 24.86 -11.24
N ASN A 21 10.75 24.00 -10.75
CA ASN A 21 10.65 23.62 -9.34
C ASN A 21 10.55 22.09 -9.22
N PRO A 22 11.61 21.35 -9.59
CA PRO A 22 11.58 19.89 -9.63
C PRO A 22 11.28 19.26 -8.27
N ASN A 23 11.78 19.87 -7.20
CA ASN A 23 11.55 19.42 -5.82
C ASN A 23 10.06 19.32 -5.48
N LEU A 24 9.25 20.32 -5.83
CA LEU A 24 7.80 20.32 -5.57
C LEU A 24 7.05 19.39 -6.53
N PHE A 25 7.43 19.39 -7.81
CA PHE A 25 6.74 18.59 -8.82
C PHE A 25 6.92 17.09 -8.59
N TYR A 26 8.16 16.62 -8.42
CA TYR A 26 8.44 15.20 -8.26
C TYR A 26 8.06 14.67 -6.87
N SER A 27 8.18 15.47 -5.80
CA SER A 27 7.69 15.06 -4.48
C SER A 27 6.18 14.82 -4.50
N GLY A 28 5.40 15.71 -5.13
CA GLY A 28 3.96 15.54 -5.30
C GLY A 28 3.60 14.30 -6.12
N ILE A 29 4.32 14.03 -7.22
CA ILE A 29 4.09 12.82 -8.03
C ILE A 29 4.39 11.55 -7.22
N ILE A 30 5.51 11.50 -6.50
CA ILE A 30 5.87 10.34 -5.69
C ILE A 30 4.85 10.11 -4.58
N ALA A 31 4.41 11.19 -3.93
CA ALA A 31 3.35 11.12 -2.92
C ALA A 31 2.03 10.59 -3.49
N LEU A 32 1.64 11.02 -4.70
CA LEU A 32 0.45 10.52 -5.39
C LEU A 32 0.59 9.07 -5.88
N MET A 33 1.80 8.66 -6.28
CA MET A 33 2.05 7.29 -6.71
C MET A 33 1.76 6.31 -5.57
N GLY A 34 2.10 6.60 -4.32
CA GLY A 34 1.83 5.72 -3.17
C GLY A 34 0.37 5.21 -3.10
N PRO A 35 -0.64 6.10 -2.99
CA PRO A 35 -2.04 5.72 -3.04
C PRO A 35 -2.44 5.01 -4.34
N VAL A 36 -1.92 5.45 -5.50
CA VAL A 36 -2.22 4.81 -6.78
C VAL A 36 -1.75 3.36 -6.80
N PHE A 37 -0.56 3.04 -6.27
CA PHE A 37 -0.10 1.67 -6.12
C PHE A 37 -0.92 0.90 -5.09
N LEU A 38 -1.28 1.55 -3.98
CA LEU A 38 -2.06 0.90 -2.94
C LEU A 38 -3.45 0.48 -3.46
N PHE A 39 -4.14 1.34 -4.21
CA PHE A 39 -5.47 1.02 -4.74
C PHE A 39 -5.44 0.28 -6.08
N GLY A 40 -4.44 0.52 -6.93
CA GLY A 40 -4.32 -0.12 -8.23
C GLY A 40 -3.64 -1.49 -8.15
N VAL A 41 -2.44 -1.54 -7.56
CA VAL A 41 -1.58 -2.73 -7.64
C VAL A 41 -1.91 -3.78 -6.58
N THR A 42 -2.31 -3.39 -5.37
CA THR A 42 -2.62 -4.40 -4.32
C THR A 42 -3.79 -5.33 -4.66
N PRO A 43 -4.94 -4.90 -5.21
CA PRO A 43 -6.00 -5.83 -5.58
C PRO A 43 -5.61 -6.71 -6.78
N LEU A 44 -4.87 -6.15 -7.75
CA LEU A 44 -4.34 -6.92 -8.88
C LEU A 44 -3.40 -8.03 -8.40
N ARG A 45 -2.54 -7.72 -7.42
CA ARG A 45 -1.64 -8.69 -6.80
C ARG A 45 -2.40 -9.83 -6.12
N ARG A 46 -3.44 -9.50 -5.34
CA ARG A 46 -4.27 -10.51 -4.64
C ARG A 46 -5.05 -11.40 -5.59
N LYS A 47 -5.49 -10.88 -6.74
CA LYS A 47 -6.30 -11.62 -7.71
C LYS A 47 -5.47 -12.54 -8.62
N TYR A 48 -4.31 -12.08 -9.08
CA TYR A 48 -3.57 -12.78 -10.14
C TYR A 48 -2.25 -13.43 -9.68
N LEU A 49 -1.70 -13.00 -8.54
CA LEU A 49 -0.38 -13.46 -8.09
C LEU A 49 -0.48 -14.32 -6.84
N TYR A 50 -0.74 -13.71 -5.68
CA TYR A 50 -0.75 -14.41 -4.40
C TYR A 50 -1.61 -13.68 -3.36
N GLU A 51 -2.23 -14.48 -2.49
CA GLU A 51 -3.03 -14.00 -1.37
C GLU A 51 -2.18 -13.35 -0.27
N ASP A 52 -2.84 -12.63 0.64
CA ASP A 52 -2.18 -12.10 1.82
C ASP A 52 -1.81 -13.21 2.81
N LEU A 53 -0.77 -12.98 3.60
CA LEU A 53 -0.39 -13.90 4.66
C LEU A 53 -1.49 -14.02 5.71
N LYS A 54 -1.64 -15.23 6.25
CA LYS A 54 -2.46 -15.46 7.43
C LYS A 54 -1.92 -14.65 8.61
N PRO A 55 -2.81 -14.14 9.49
CA PRO A 55 -2.38 -13.36 10.64
C PRO A 55 -1.49 -14.21 11.55
N LEU A 56 -0.40 -13.61 12.03
CA LEU A 56 0.42 -14.22 13.07
C LEU A 56 -0.39 -14.36 14.36
N PRO A 57 -0.17 -15.43 15.14
CA PRO A 57 -0.82 -15.57 16.44
C PRO A 57 -0.30 -14.47 17.38
N LEU A 58 -1.13 -13.45 17.62
CA LEU A 58 -0.83 -12.37 18.56
C LEU A 58 -0.91 -12.85 20.02
N SER A 59 -1.73 -13.86 20.28
CA SER A 59 -1.93 -14.48 21.58
C SER A 59 -0.95 -15.63 21.78
N GLY A 60 0.30 -15.32 22.19
CA GLY A 60 1.29 -16.27 22.70
C GLY A 60 1.15 -17.74 22.26
N TYR A 61 0.96 -18.64 23.22
CA TYR A 61 0.69 -20.05 22.93
C TYR A 61 -0.78 -20.25 22.50
N PRO A 62 -1.05 -20.99 21.40
CA PRO A 62 -2.41 -21.25 20.95
C PRO A 62 -3.15 -22.16 21.93
N ILE A 63 -3.96 -21.58 22.81
CA ILE A 63 -4.80 -22.31 23.77
C ILE A 63 -6.03 -22.85 23.03
N PRO A 64 -6.26 -24.18 23.03
CA PRO A 64 -7.48 -24.75 22.47
C PRO A 64 -8.73 -24.22 23.20
N LYS A 65 -9.80 -23.92 22.45
CA LYS A 65 -11.06 -23.42 23.03
C LYS A 65 -11.77 -24.47 23.91
N GLU A 66 -11.53 -25.75 23.63
CA GLU A 66 -12.20 -26.87 24.30
C GLU A 66 -11.18 -27.78 24.99
N ARG A 67 -11.52 -28.20 26.21
CA ARG A 67 -10.78 -29.24 26.93
C ARG A 67 -11.26 -30.61 26.45
N LYS A 68 -10.32 -31.48 26.09
CA LYS A 68 -10.59 -32.90 25.81
C LYS A 68 -10.31 -33.72 27.07
N ASN A 69 -11.20 -34.64 27.42
CA ASN A 69 -10.90 -35.66 28.43
C ASN A 69 -9.86 -36.62 27.84
N VAL A 70 -8.66 -36.61 28.41
CA VAL A 70 -7.55 -37.49 28.00
C VAL A 70 -7.35 -38.56 29.06
N THR A 71 -7.11 -39.79 28.63
CA THR A 71 -6.70 -40.91 29.47
C THR A 71 -5.28 -41.34 29.08
N GLY A 72 -4.46 -41.75 30.06
CA GLY A 72 -3.03 -42.07 29.88
C GLY A 72 -2.12 -41.11 30.67
N TYR A 73 -0.93 -41.60 31.08
CA TYR A 73 0.01 -40.97 32.03
C TYR A 73 -0.41 -40.95 33.51
N ALA A 74 -1.40 -41.77 33.89
CA ALA A 74 -1.59 -42.13 35.29
C ALA A 74 -0.66 -43.33 35.57
N ASP A 75 0.45 -43.06 36.26
CA ASP A 75 1.55 -43.97 36.69
C ASP A 75 1.83 -45.22 35.85
#